data_AF-A0A1R2C3D1-F1
#
_entry.id   AF-A0A1R2C3D1-F1
#
_cell.length_a   1.000
_cell.length_b   1.000
_cell.length_c   1.000
_cell.angle_alpha   90.00
_cell.angle_beta   90.00
_cell.angle_gamma   90.00
#
_symmetry.space_group_name_H-M   'P 1'
#
loop_
_entity.id
_entity.type
_entity.pdbx_description
1 polymer ?
#
loop_
_entity_poly.entity_id
_entity_poly.type
_entity_poly.pdbx_seq_one_letter_code
_entity_poly.pdbx_strand_id
1 'polypeptide(L)'
;MIVYLLIGLLSCEAFPEAYVVQPLPRSSILTKSPPCGGIPKGKSHLLSEPGSLNPISWEVITPSTGKCSVKLSYGTDISTYHTLVPTDNSTDINGWFDCGDEKGLHSKIFMFPSGVSCDICTLQWIWNTELITYYQCIDIEIIEGVDSACYGKCKNGGYCSEGLCVCPNSWVGVYCEHEAKIESVSIVNLFIALMILLFIAMLLLFILFIRTKQKLTETEKLFLRRFCPCLLPQDQIIN
;
A
#
# COMPACT_ATOMS: atom_id res chain seq x y z
N MET A 1 77.33 23.41 -15.29
CA MET A 1 76.24 24.08 -14.53
C MET A 1 74.96 24.20 -15.38
N ILE A 2 74.58 23.15 -16.11
CA ILE A 2 73.37 23.11 -16.97
C ILE A 2 72.54 21.84 -16.69
N VAL A 3 73.15 20.78 -16.15
CA VAL A 3 72.49 19.50 -15.84
C VAL A 3 71.54 19.56 -14.63
N TYR A 4 71.71 20.54 -13.73
CA TYR A 4 70.83 20.68 -12.55
C TYR A 4 69.51 21.42 -12.82
N LEU A 5 69.32 21.99 -14.02
CA LEU A 5 68.08 22.71 -14.37
C LEU A 5 67.02 21.81 -15.03
N LEU A 6 67.37 20.59 -15.44
CA LEU A 6 66.46 19.65 -16.14
C LEU A 6 65.80 18.61 -15.22
N ILE A 7 66.21 18.51 -13.95
CA ILE A 7 65.64 17.56 -12.98
C ILE A 7 64.42 18.16 -12.23
N GLY A 8 64.16 19.47 -12.39
CA GLY A 8 63.09 20.19 -11.70
C GLY A 8 61.68 20.12 -12.31
N LEU A 9 61.46 19.32 -13.36
CA LEU A 9 60.16 19.21 -14.06
C LEU A 9 59.61 17.77 -14.08
N LEU A 10 59.98 16.91 -13.13
CA LEU A 10 59.07 15.83 -12.75
C LEU A 10 57.93 16.45 -11.93
N SER A 11 56.97 17.06 -12.62
CA SER A 11 55.64 17.27 -12.06
C SER A 11 55.12 15.89 -11.68
N CYS A 12 55.08 15.61 -10.38
CA CYS A 12 54.46 14.39 -9.87
C CYS A 12 52.99 14.46 -10.26
N GLU A 13 52.61 13.74 -11.31
CA GLU A 13 51.23 13.66 -11.77
C GLU A 13 50.42 13.05 -10.62
N ALA A 14 49.62 13.89 -9.97
CA ALA A 14 48.85 13.46 -8.81
C ALA A 14 47.75 12.52 -9.29
N PHE A 15 47.69 11.32 -8.73
CA PHE A 15 46.64 10.37 -9.08
C PHE A 15 45.27 10.90 -8.61
N PRO A 16 44.21 10.73 -9.44
CA PRO A 16 42.87 11.12 -9.04
C PRO A 16 42.41 10.36 -7.80
N GLU A 17 41.84 11.09 -6.86
CA GLU A 17 41.43 10.58 -5.56
C GLU A 17 40.10 11.20 -5.14
N ALA A 18 39.13 10.35 -4.84
CA ALA A 18 37.82 10.72 -4.32
C ALA A 18 37.20 9.54 -3.55
N TYR A 19 36.29 9.80 -2.62
CA TYR A 19 35.60 8.73 -1.88
C TYR A 19 34.18 9.13 -1.49
N VAL A 20 33.28 8.15 -1.45
CA VAL A 20 31.95 8.29 -0.89
C VAL A 20 32.07 8.56 0.61
N VAL A 21 31.38 9.60 1.07
CA VAL A 21 31.30 9.97 2.49
C VAL A 21 29.98 9.56 3.11
N GLN A 22 28.89 9.62 2.33
CA GLN A 22 27.56 9.24 2.77
C GLN A 22 26.78 8.57 1.63
N PRO A 23 26.14 7.42 1.86
CA PRO A 23 26.24 6.58 3.06
C PRO A 23 27.67 6.03 3.26
N LEU A 24 27.99 5.56 4.48
CA LEU A 24 29.35 5.11 4.83
C LEU A 24 29.79 3.91 3.98
N PRO A 25 30.88 3.99 3.20
CA PRO A 25 31.33 2.87 2.38
C PRO A 25 31.97 1.75 3.21
N ARG A 26 31.99 0.54 2.65
CA ARG A 26 32.65 -0.65 3.24
C ARG A 26 34.13 -0.41 3.57
N SER A 27 34.78 0.40 2.76
CA SER A 27 36.20 0.71 2.85
C SER A 27 36.43 2.14 2.41
N SER A 28 37.32 2.84 3.12
CA SER A 28 37.83 4.15 2.68
C SER A 28 38.73 4.05 1.45
N ILE A 29 39.23 2.84 1.12
CA ILE A 29 40.13 2.61 0.00
C ILE A 29 39.32 2.40 -1.28
N LEU A 30 39.61 3.20 -2.31
CA LEU A 30 39.10 2.99 -3.65
C LEU A 30 39.62 1.67 -4.23
N THR A 31 38.70 0.86 -4.77
CA THR A 31 39.07 -0.41 -5.41
C THR A 31 39.08 -0.26 -6.93
N LYS A 32 40.03 -0.94 -7.59
CA LYS A 32 40.19 -0.92 -9.06
C LYS A 32 39.54 -2.11 -9.75
N SER A 33 39.08 -3.10 -8.98
CA SER A 33 38.51 -4.34 -9.49
C SER A 33 37.00 -4.38 -9.21
N PRO A 34 36.15 -4.62 -10.22
CA PRO A 34 34.71 -4.71 -10.00
C PRO A 34 34.30 -5.99 -9.25
N PRO A 35 33.13 -6.00 -8.61
CA PRO A 35 32.28 -4.84 -8.36
C PRO A 35 32.75 -4.02 -7.13
N CYS A 36 33.41 -4.65 -6.16
CA CYS A 36 33.76 -4.02 -4.88
C CYS A 36 35.19 -4.35 -4.44
N GLY A 37 36.11 -4.60 -5.38
CA GLY A 37 37.47 -5.05 -5.10
C GLY A 37 37.56 -6.43 -4.46
N GLY A 38 36.51 -7.25 -4.55
CA GLY A 38 36.39 -8.52 -3.82
C GLY A 38 36.12 -8.39 -2.33
N ILE A 39 35.87 -7.16 -1.83
CA ILE A 39 35.57 -6.93 -0.41
C ILE A 39 34.15 -7.49 -0.11
N PRO A 40 34.01 -8.41 0.86
CA PRO A 40 32.71 -9.01 1.19
C PRO A 40 31.73 -7.96 1.75
N LYS A 41 30.43 -8.29 1.70
CA LYS A 41 29.38 -7.46 2.31
C LYS A 41 29.64 -7.31 3.81
N GLY A 42 29.51 -6.09 4.32
CA GLY A 42 29.60 -5.72 5.73
C GLY A 42 28.23 -5.43 6.35
N LYS A 43 28.23 -4.70 7.47
CA LYS A 43 27.00 -4.25 8.12
C LYS A 43 26.39 -3.10 7.32
N SER A 44 25.06 -3.08 7.22
CA SER A 44 24.34 -1.93 6.66
C SER A 44 24.54 -0.70 7.55
N HIS A 45 24.84 0.43 6.91
CA HIS A 45 24.96 1.73 7.58
C HIS A 45 23.88 2.72 7.15
N LEU A 46 23.01 2.32 6.22
CA LEU A 46 21.88 3.11 5.75
C LEU A 46 20.63 2.26 5.79
N LEU A 47 19.61 2.74 6.48
CA LEU A 47 18.27 2.21 6.43
C LEU A 47 17.41 3.11 5.53
N SER A 48 16.68 2.52 4.61
CA SER A 48 15.89 3.22 3.60
C SER A 48 14.57 2.50 3.31
N GLU A 49 13.66 3.18 2.64
CA GLU A 49 12.36 2.64 2.21
C GLU A 49 12.26 2.56 0.68
N PRO A 50 11.48 1.64 0.10
CA PRO A 50 11.25 1.59 -1.34
C PRO A 50 10.66 2.91 -1.84
N GLY A 51 11.16 3.44 -2.96
CA GLY A 51 10.71 4.73 -3.50
C GLY A 51 11.27 5.97 -2.79
N SER A 52 12.01 5.82 -1.70
CA SER A 52 12.56 6.96 -0.96
C SER A 52 13.71 7.65 -1.71
N LEU A 53 13.90 8.93 -1.39
CA LEU A 53 14.96 9.78 -1.92
C LEU A 53 16.17 9.73 -0.98
N ASN A 54 17.30 9.26 -1.49
CA ASN A 54 18.50 9.03 -0.71
C ASN A 54 19.66 9.87 -1.28
N PRO A 55 20.25 10.77 -0.48
CA PRO A 55 21.44 11.50 -0.91
C PRO A 55 22.65 10.57 -0.90
N ILE A 56 23.46 10.67 -1.94
CA ILE A 56 24.77 10.02 -2.04
C ILE A 56 25.78 11.13 -2.23
N SER A 57 26.69 11.24 -1.27
CA SER A 57 27.71 12.28 -1.20
C SER A 57 29.11 11.69 -1.27
N TRP A 58 29.99 12.36 -1.99
CA TRP A 58 31.39 11.97 -2.16
C TRP A 58 32.27 13.22 -2.07
N GLU A 59 33.50 13.02 -1.62
CA GLU A 59 34.51 14.06 -1.53
C GLU A 59 35.61 13.80 -2.56
N VAL A 60 35.96 14.82 -3.33
CA VAL A 60 37.04 14.80 -4.32
C VAL A 60 38.26 15.47 -3.70
N ILE A 61 39.34 14.71 -3.55
CA ILE A 61 40.62 15.18 -2.99
C ILE A 61 41.54 15.70 -4.09
N THR A 62 41.71 14.90 -5.14
CA THR A 62 42.50 15.22 -6.33
C THR A 62 41.59 15.13 -7.55
N PRO A 63 41.19 16.28 -8.13
CA PRO A 63 40.23 16.31 -9.23
C PRO A 63 40.75 15.64 -10.50
N SER A 64 39.83 15.11 -11.29
CA SER A 64 40.08 14.59 -12.62
C SER A 64 38.79 14.51 -13.40
N THR A 65 38.87 14.85 -14.70
CA THR A 65 37.77 14.73 -15.63
C THR A 65 37.25 13.30 -15.63
N GLY A 66 35.98 13.13 -15.31
CA GLY A 66 35.40 11.80 -15.22
C GLY A 66 33.88 11.78 -15.21
N LYS A 67 33.36 10.55 -15.28
CA LYS A 67 31.94 10.28 -15.14
C LYS A 67 31.68 9.36 -13.97
N CYS A 68 30.58 9.60 -13.27
CA CYS A 68 30.11 8.78 -12.18
C CYS A 68 28.86 8.02 -12.57
N SER A 69 28.68 6.85 -11.96
CA SER A 69 27.43 6.12 -12.00
C SER A 69 27.17 5.49 -10.64
N VAL A 70 25.89 5.41 -10.26
CA VAL A 70 25.45 4.74 -9.04
C VAL A 70 24.59 3.56 -9.43
N LYS A 71 24.88 2.41 -8.86
CA LYS A 71 24.12 1.18 -9.11
C LYS A 71 23.70 0.52 -7.82
N LEU A 72 22.57 -0.18 -7.85
CA LEU A 72 22.02 -0.91 -6.72
C LEU A 72 21.89 -2.39 -7.08
N SER A 73 22.43 -3.25 -6.22
CA SER A 73 22.23 -4.70 -6.27
C SER A 73 21.43 -5.15 -5.07
N TYR A 74 20.26 -5.73 -5.32
CA TYR A 74 19.31 -6.23 -4.33
C TYR A 74 19.05 -7.74 -4.45
N GLY A 75 19.78 -8.43 -5.33
CA GLY A 75 19.69 -9.88 -5.52
C GLY A 75 20.71 -10.68 -4.69
N THR A 76 20.56 -12.01 -4.71
CA THR A 76 21.58 -12.93 -4.19
C THR A 76 22.85 -12.92 -5.04
N ASP A 77 22.71 -12.58 -6.33
CA ASP A 77 23.83 -12.43 -7.23
C ASP A 77 24.34 -10.99 -7.23
N ILE A 78 25.58 -10.82 -6.81
CA ILE A 78 26.26 -9.51 -6.83
C ILE A 78 26.50 -9.02 -8.27
N SER A 79 26.34 -9.88 -9.29
CA SER A 79 26.53 -9.48 -10.68
C SER A 79 25.36 -8.64 -11.22
N THR A 80 24.16 -8.77 -10.64
CA THR A 80 22.97 -8.04 -11.10
C THR A 80 22.90 -6.68 -10.41
N TYR A 81 23.31 -5.64 -11.13
CA TYR A 81 23.25 -4.24 -10.71
C TYR A 81 22.24 -3.46 -11.56
N HIS A 82 21.37 -2.72 -10.89
CA HIS A 82 20.43 -1.78 -11.51
C HIS A 82 20.97 -0.36 -11.40
N THR A 83 21.13 0.33 -12.52
CA THR A 83 21.62 1.71 -12.51
C THR A 83 20.54 2.65 -11.95
N LEU A 84 20.93 3.47 -10.98
CA LEU A 84 20.07 4.50 -10.41
C LEU A 84 20.22 5.81 -11.17
N VAL A 85 19.12 6.53 -11.33
CA VAL A 85 19.06 7.85 -11.98
C VAL A 85 18.89 8.92 -10.90
N PRO A 86 19.72 9.98 -10.89
CA PRO A 86 19.57 11.07 -9.95
C PRO A 86 18.33 11.90 -10.28
N THR A 87 17.72 12.52 -9.27
CA THR A 87 16.46 13.27 -9.42
C THR A 87 16.59 14.54 -10.28
N ASP A 88 17.81 14.99 -10.53
CA ASP A 88 18.11 16.14 -11.39
C ASP A 88 18.19 15.77 -12.88
N ASN A 89 18.03 14.49 -13.24
CA ASN A 89 18.14 13.96 -14.60
C ASN A 89 19.48 14.29 -15.28
N SER A 90 20.56 14.45 -14.50
CA SER A 90 21.90 14.77 -15.03
C SER A 90 22.62 13.60 -15.72
N THR A 91 21.97 12.44 -15.87
CA THR A 91 22.56 11.25 -16.48
C THR A 91 22.34 11.15 -17.98
N ASP A 92 23.30 10.54 -18.67
CA ASP A 92 23.13 10.02 -20.02
C ASP A 92 22.27 8.74 -20.07
N ILE A 93 22.08 8.19 -21.29
CA ILE A 93 21.28 6.99 -21.54
C ILE A 93 21.75 5.74 -20.78
N ASN A 94 23.00 5.73 -20.32
CA ASN A 94 23.62 4.62 -19.61
C ASN A 94 23.68 4.86 -18.10
N GLY A 95 23.11 5.99 -17.62
CA GLY A 95 23.11 6.37 -16.22
C GLY A 95 24.45 6.91 -15.73
N TRP A 96 25.25 7.53 -16.60
CA TRP A 96 26.47 8.23 -16.23
C TRP A 96 26.25 9.74 -16.17
N PHE A 97 26.83 10.41 -15.19
CA PHE A 97 26.78 11.87 -15.02
C PHE A 97 28.19 12.43 -14.76
N ASP A 98 28.42 13.69 -15.09
CA ASP A 98 29.73 14.33 -14.90
C ASP A 98 30.04 14.52 -13.41
N CYS A 99 31.28 14.21 -13.00
CA CYS A 99 31.73 14.28 -11.61
C CYS A 99 33.26 14.27 -11.49
N GLY A 100 33.79 14.75 -10.37
CA GLY A 100 35.23 14.63 -10.07
C GLY A 100 36.09 15.79 -10.59
N ASP A 101 35.51 16.70 -11.38
CA ASP A 101 36.23 17.81 -12.02
C ASP A 101 36.67 18.90 -11.02
N GLU A 102 35.98 19.00 -9.88
CA GLU A 102 36.23 20.01 -8.85
C GLU A 102 36.51 19.38 -7.49
N LYS A 103 37.48 19.94 -6.78
CA LYS A 103 37.84 19.52 -5.42
C LYS A 103 36.73 19.91 -4.45
N GLY A 104 36.40 19.02 -3.50
CA GLY A 104 35.46 19.31 -2.42
C GLY A 104 34.36 18.27 -2.28
N LEU A 105 33.36 18.61 -1.48
CA LEU A 105 32.22 17.75 -1.19
C LEU A 105 31.11 17.95 -2.23
N HIS A 106 30.65 16.84 -2.81
CA HIS A 106 29.60 16.78 -3.82
C HIS A 106 28.49 15.83 -3.36
N SER A 107 27.28 16.04 -3.88
CA SER A 107 26.13 15.18 -3.55
C SER A 107 25.10 15.18 -4.67
N LYS A 108 24.43 14.03 -4.85
CA LYS A 108 23.23 13.88 -5.68
C LYS A 108 22.18 13.07 -4.94
N ILE A 109 20.91 13.32 -5.24
CA ILE A 109 19.77 12.61 -4.65
C ILE A 109 19.30 11.55 -5.65
N PHE A 110 19.14 10.32 -5.17
CA PHE A 110 18.70 9.18 -5.96
C PHE A 110 17.41 8.60 -5.39
N MET A 111 16.47 8.23 -6.26
CA MET A 111 15.29 7.50 -5.86
C MET A 111 15.57 6.00 -5.88
N PHE A 112 15.30 5.30 -4.78
CA PHE A 112 15.35 3.84 -4.77
C PHE A 112 14.09 3.25 -5.41
N PRO A 113 14.16 2.06 -6.04
CA PRO A 113 12.99 1.47 -6.70
C PRO A 113 11.81 1.25 -5.75
N SER A 114 10.60 1.67 -6.14
CA SER A 114 9.36 1.39 -5.41
C SER A 114 8.97 -0.08 -5.61
N GLY A 115 9.09 -0.89 -4.57
CA GLY A 115 8.81 -2.34 -4.62
C GLY A 115 10.05 -3.25 -4.53
N VAL A 116 11.22 -2.69 -4.22
CA VAL A 116 12.41 -3.48 -3.87
C VAL A 116 12.63 -3.39 -2.36
N SER A 117 12.72 -4.54 -1.69
CA SER A 117 13.15 -4.68 -0.30
C SER A 117 14.32 -5.65 -0.18
N CYS A 118 15.21 -5.40 0.78
CA CYS A 118 16.41 -6.18 1.01
C CYS A 118 17.04 -5.90 2.38
N ASP A 119 17.44 -6.97 3.07
CA ASP A 119 18.17 -6.88 4.34
C ASP A 119 19.62 -6.37 4.11
N ILE A 120 20.26 -6.81 3.03
CA ILE A 120 21.65 -6.47 2.70
C ILE A 120 21.81 -6.24 1.18
N CYS A 121 21.42 -5.04 0.76
CA CYS A 121 21.69 -4.51 -0.57
C CYS A 121 23.11 -3.96 -0.70
N THR A 122 23.60 -3.90 -1.93
CA THR A 122 24.87 -3.23 -2.25
C THR A 122 24.63 -2.07 -3.19
N LEU A 123 24.89 -0.87 -2.69
CA LEU A 123 25.00 0.34 -3.49
C LEU A 123 26.45 0.47 -3.96
N GLN A 124 26.66 0.65 -5.25
CA GLN A 124 27.97 0.77 -5.88
C GLN A 124 28.08 2.17 -6.49
N TRP A 125 29.06 2.93 -6.02
CA TRP A 125 29.50 4.16 -6.66
C TRP A 125 30.70 3.86 -7.55
N ILE A 126 30.62 4.29 -8.80
CA ILE A 126 31.64 4.07 -9.83
C ILE A 126 32.11 5.45 -10.28
N TRP A 127 33.42 5.68 -10.29
CA TRP A 127 34.03 6.87 -10.86
C TRP A 127 35.00 6.47 -11.96
N ASN A 128 34.65 6.80 -13.20
CA ASN A 128 35.44 6.51 -14.39
C ASN A 128 36.21 7.76 -14.83
N THR A 129 37.51 7.76 -14.61
CA THR A 129 38.42 8.82 -15.06
C THR A 129 39.05 8.45 -16.40
N GLU A 130 39.81 9.36 -17.00
CA GLU A 130 40.58 9.08 -18.23
C GLU A 130 41.62 7.95 -18.06
N LEU A 131 42.13 7.77 -16.84
CA LEU A 131 43.18 6.79 -16.56
C LEU A 131 42.64 5.48 -16.00
N ILE A 132 41.64 5.56 -15.13
CA ILE A 132 41.20 4.40 -14.35
C ILE A 132 39.76 4.52 -13.84
N THR A 133 39.11 3.37 -13.69
CA THR A 133 37.81 3.25 -13.03
C THR A 133 37.99 2.83 -11.57
N TYR A 134 37.35 3.58 -10.68
CA TYR A 134 37.28 3.29 -9.26
C TYR A 134 35.89 2.81 -8.86
N TYR A 135 35.86 1.91 -7.89
CA TYR A 135 34.64 1.34 -7.33
C TYR A 135 34.65 1.49 -5.81
N GLN A 136 33.53 1.94 -5.25
CA GLN A 136 33.24 1.86 -3.81
C GLN A 136 31.85 1.29 -3.61
N CYS A 137 31.74 0.40 -2.63
CA CYS A 137 30.49 -0.24 -2.29
C CYS A 137 30.06 0.15 -0.89
N ILE A 138 28.76 0.33 -0.74
CA ILE A 138 28.07 0.66 0.50
C ILE A 138 27.01 -0.41 0.71
N ASP A 139 26.95 -0.98 1.91
CA ASP A 139 25.86 -1.87 2.29
C ASP A 139 24.73 -1.08 2.89
N ILE A 140 23.53 -1.35 2.39
CA ILE A 140 22.31 -0.64 2.75
C ILE A 140 21.20 -1.65 3.00
N GLU A 141 20.21 -1.24 3.77
CA GLU A 141 19.00 -1.99 4.04
C GLU A 141 17.83 -1.19 3.47
N ILE A 142 17.04 -1.84 2.62
CA ILE A 142 15.79 -1.27 2.12
C ILE A 142 14.69 -2.09 2.75
N ILE A 143 14.23 -1.63 3.92
CA ILE A 143 13.08 -2.26 4.56
C ILE A 143 11.88 -1.70 3.82
N GLU A 144 10.98 -2.58 3.38
CA GLU A 144 9.62 -2.17 3.08
C GLU A 144 9.05 -1.62 4.39
N GLY A 145 9.31 -0.32 4.63
CA GLY A 145 8.83 0.38 5.81
C GLY A 145 7.36 0.12 5.80
N VAL A 146 6.88 -0.61 6.82
CA VAL A 146 5.56 -1.25 6.83
C VAL A 146 4.62 -0.28 6.17
N ASP A 147 4.35 -0.56 4.89
CA ASP A 147 3.46 0.24 4.09
C ASP A 147 2.14 -0.24 4.65
N SER A 148 1.84 0.26 5.85
CA SER A 148 0.67 -0.11 6.60
C SER A 148 -0.39 0.43 5.68
N ALA A 149 -0.98 -0.46 4.88
CA ALA A 149 -1.58 -0.11 3.59
C ALA A 149 -2.59 1.03 3.71
N CYS A 150 -3.05 1.28 4.94
CA CYS A 150 -3.92 2.31 5.45
C CYS A 150 -3.35 3.68 5.91
N TYR A 151 -2.04 3.92 6.11
CA TYR A 151 -1.59 5.19 6.75
C TYR A 151 -1.93 6.40 5.86
N GLY A 152 -2.75 7.31 6.38
CA GLY A 152 -3.29 8.46 5.63
C GLY A 152 -4.36 8.12 4.57
N LYS A 153 -4.70 6.84 4.38
CA LYS A 153 -5.71 6.39 3.40
C LYS A 153 -7.08 6.09 4.04
N CYS A 154 -7.15 5.82 5.35
CA CYS A 154 -8.42 5.62 6.05
C CYS A 154 -9.29 6.88 5.99
N LYS A 155 -10.57 6.70 5.64
CA LYS A 155 -11.56 7.78 5.56
C LYS A 155 -12.50 7.75 6.76
N ASN A 156 -13.30 8.81 6.90
CA ASN A 156 -14.45 8.89 7.81
C ASN A 156 -14.15 8.56 9.28
N GLY A 157 -12.95 8.91 9.75
CA GLY A 157 -12.54 8.70 11.13
C GLY A 157 -12.01 7.30 11.43
N GLY A 158 -11.75 6.46 10.42
CA GLY A 158 -10.97 5.24 10.60
C GLY A 158 -9.51 5.53 10.97
N TYR A 159 -8.87 4.62 11.70
CA TYR A 159 -7.46 4.70 12.04
C TYR A 159 -6.70 3.47 11.52
N CYS A 160 -5.40 3.65 11.25
CA CYS A 160 -4.55 2.60 10.71
C CYS A 160 -3.94 1.79 11.86
N SER A 161 -4.20 0.48 11.88
CA SER A 161 -3.66 -0.45 12.87
C SER A 161 -3.13 -1.69 12.15
N GLU A 162 -1.83 -1.99 12.33
CA GLU A 162 -1.18 -3.16 11.73
C GLU A 162 -1.35 -3.27 10.19
N GLY A 163 -1.45 -2.14 9.50
CA GLY A 163 -1.62 -2.12 8.04
C GLY A 163 -3.05 -2.24 7.52
N LEU A 164 -4.05 -2.28 8.41
CA LEU A 164 -5.46 -2.29 8.04
C LEU A 164 -6.21 -1.10 8.65
N CYS A 165 -7.19 -0.55 7.92
CA CYS A 165 -8.07 0.48 8.46
C CYS A 165 -9.08 -0.15 9.42
N VAL A 166 -9.10 0.32 10.66
CA VAL A 166 -10.16 0.01 11.62
C VAL A 166 -11.26 1.04 11.48
N CYS A 167 -12.41 0.61 10.97
CA CYS A 167 -13.54 1.49 10.68
C CYS A 167 -14.49 1.65 11.88
N PRO A 168 -15.06 2.85 12.11
CA PRO A 168 -16.15 3.04 13.06
C PRO A 168 -17.44 2.35 12.57
N ASN A 169 -18.37 2.06 13.47
CA ASN A 169 -19.58 1.23 13.24
C ASN A 169 -20.48 1.64 12.06
N SER A 170 -20.35 2.87 11.56
CA SER A 170 -21.16 3.39 10.44
C SER A 170 -20.46 3.27 9.08
N TRP A 171 -19.23 2.77 9.03
CA TRP A 171 -18.43 2.70 7.81
C TRP A 171 -17.80 1.31 7.62
N VAL A 172 -17.69 0.92 6.35
CA VAL A 172 -17.14 -0.36 5.88
C VAL A 172 -16.31 -0.12 4.61
N GLY A 173 -15.57 -1.13 4.18
CA GLY A 173 -14.63 -1.03 3.06
C GLY A 173 -13.17 -1.06 3.53
N VAL A 174 -12.24 -1.20 2.58
CA VAL A 174 -10.79 -1.36 2.88
C VAL A 174 -10.22 -0.10 3.52
N TYR A 175 -10.80 1.06 3.18
CA TYR A 175 -10.41 2.38 3.65
C TYR A 175 -11.58 3.11 4.33
N CYS A 176 -12.59 2.40 4.81
CA CYS A 176 -13.81 2.96 5.42
C CYS A 176 -14.56 3.92 4.48
N GLU A 177 -14.59 3.59 3.19
CA GLU A 177 -15.12 4.43 2.12
C GLU A 177 -16.64 4.29 1.89
N HIS A 178 -17.27 3.28 2.48
CA HIS A 178 -18.69 2.98 2.28
C HIS A 178 -19.47 3.09 3.59
N GLU A 179 -20.64 3.71 3.58
CA GLU A 179 -21.52 3.69 4.76
C GLU A 179 -22.09 2.28 4.96
N ALA A 180 -22.05 1.79 6.19
CA ALA A 180 -22.66 0.54 6.60
C ALA A 180 -24.17 0.66 6.44
N LYS A 181 -24.72 0.18 5.32
CA LYS A 181 -26.17 0.08 5.15
C LYS A 181 -26.67 -1.00 6.10
N ILE A 182 -27.20 -0.57 7.24
CA ILE A 182 -28.02 -1.44 8.07
C ILE A 182 -29.28 -1.68 7.24
N GLU A 183 -29.40 -2.85 6.64
CA GLU A 183 -30.69 -3.34 6.14
C GLU A 183 -31.60 -3.51 7.36
N SER A 184 -32.16 -2.41 7.82
CA SER A 184 -33.27 -2.45 8.76
C SER A 184 -34.41 -3.08 7.99
N VAL A 185 -34.57 -4.40 8.14
CA VAL A 185 -35.81 -5.08 7.77
C VAL A 185 -36.91 -4.26 8.42
N SER A 186 -37.63 -3.50 7.60
CA SER A 186 -38.54 -2.48 8.09
C SER A 186 -39.60 -3.19 8.91
N ILE A 187 -39.57 -3.00 10.23
CA ILE A 187 -40.57 -3.53 11.17
C ILE A 187 -41.98 -3.14 10.68
N VAL A 188 -42.08 -2.02 9.95
CA VAL A 188 -43.30 -1.57 9.25
C VAL A 188 -43.79 -2.60 8.23
N ASN A 189 -42.92 -3.20 7.42
CA ASN A 189 -43.31 -4.22 6.43
C ASN A 189 -43.81 -5.50 7.12
N LEU A 190 -43.17 -5.90 8.23
CA LEU A 190 -43.63 -7.03 9.04
C LEU A 190 -45.00 -6.75 9.67
N PHE A 191 -45.22 -5.54 10.18
CA PHE A 191 -46.50 -5.10 10.72
C PHE A 191 -47.60 -5.07 9.65
N ILE A 192 -47.32 -4.53 8.46
CA ILE A 192 -48.27 -4.50 7.34
C ILE A 192 -48.66 -5.93 6.92
N ALA A 193 -47.69 -6.83 6.81
CA ALA A 193 -47.95 -8.23 6.47
C ALA A 193 -48.84 -8.93 7.52
N LEU A 194 -48.58 -8.70 8.81
CA LEU A 194 -49.39 -9.23 9.90
C LEU A 194 -50.83 -8.71 9.84
N MET A 195 -51.01 -7.40 9.62
CA MET A 195 -52.34 -6.77 9.53
C MET A 195 -53.16 -7.32 8.36
N ILE A 196 -52.52 -7.54 7.19
CA ILE A 196 -53.17 -8.16 6.03
C ILE A 196 -53.62 -9.58 6.36
N LEU A 197 -52.77 -10.37 7.02
CA LEU A 197 -53.09 -11.76 7.37
C LEU A 197 -54.27 -11.84 8.36
N LEU A 198 -54.30 -10.95 9.36
CA LEU A 198 -55.43 -10.86 10.30
C LEU A 198 -56.73 -10.44 9.62
N PHE A 199 -56.67 -9.50 8.66
CA PHE A 199 -57.84 -9.08 7.89
C PHE A 199 -58.40 -10.21 7.02
N ILE A 200 -57.53 -10.96 6.34
CA ILE A 200 -57.92 -12.15 5.57
C ILE A 200 -58.57 -13.19 6.48
N ALA A 201 -57.99 -13.45 7.66
CA ALA A 201 -58.56 -14.39 8.63
C ALA A 201 -59.96 -13.95 9.10
N MET A 202 -60.17 -12.66 9.39
CA MET A 202 -61.49 -12.13 9.75
C MET A 202 -62.51 -12.27 8.62
N LEU A 203 -62.11 -11.97 7.37
CA LEU A 203 -62.98 -12.17 6.20
C LEU A 203 -63.38 -13.63 6.03
N LEU A 204 -62.44 -14.56 6.18
CA LEU A 204 -62.73 -16.00 6.11
C LEU A 204 -63.70 -16.44 7.21
N LEU A 205 -63.49 -15.99 8.46
CA LEU A 205 -64.40 -16.27 9.57
C LEU A 205 -65.80 -15.67 9.32
N PHE A 206 -65.88 -14.46 8.77
CA PHE A 206 -67.14 -13.82 8.43
C PHE A 206 -67.89 -14.57 7.32
N ILE A 207 -67.19 -15.03 6.28
CA ILE A 207 -67.76 -15.86 5.22
C ILE A 207 -68.27 -17.20 5.79
N LEU A 208 -67.50 -17.83 6.69
CA LEU A 208 -67.93 -19.04 7.38
C LEU A 208 -69.17 -18.78 8.24
N PHE A 209 -69.23 -17.65 8.94
CA PHE A 209 -70.38 -17.23 9.75
C PHE A 209 -71.65 -17.00 8.91
N ILE A 210 -71.53 -16.36 7.74
CA ILE A 210 -72.66 -16.22 6.82
C ILE A 210 -73.12 -17.59 6.32
N ARG A 211 -72.18 -18.49 5.98
CA ARG A 211 -72.52 -19.84 5.53
C ARG A 211 -73.20 -20.67 6.61
N THR A 212 -72.82 -20.54 7.87
CA THR A 212 -73.50 -21.25 8.97
C THR A 212 -74.89 -20.68 9.23
N LYS A 213 -75.08 -19.35 9.17
CA LYS A 213 -76.39 -18.70 9.27
C LYS A 213 -77.36 -19.09 8.14
N GLN A 214 -76.86 -19.38 6.93
CA GLN A 214 -77.72 -19.76 5.79
C GLN A 214 -78.24 -21.20 5.83
N LYS A 215 -77.78 -22.05 6.77
CA LYS A 215 -78.35 -23.39 7.00
C LYS A 215 -79.29 -23.40 8.20
N LEU A 216 -80.42 -22.71 8.09
CA LEU A 216 -81.63 -23.19 8.78
C LEU A 216 -82.63 -23.59 7.71
N THR A 217 -82.57 -24.87 7.38
CA THR A 217 -83.34 -25.46 6.30
C THR A 217 -84.82 -25.39 6.67
N GLU A 218 -85.72 -25.09 5.72
CA GLU A 218 -87.17 -24.97 6.01
C GLU A 218 -87.75 -26.21 6.71
N THR A 219 -87.13 -27.38 6.54
CA THR A 219 -87.48 -28.61 7.26
C THR A 219 -87.21 -28.54 8.77
N GLU A 220 -86.18 -27.82 9.22
CA GLU A 220 -85.84 -27.64 10.64
C GLU A 220 -86.75 -26.61 11.32
N LYS A 221 -87.21 -25.58 10.57
CA LYS A 221 -88.28 -24.69 11.04
C LYS A 221 -89.60 -25.44 11.21
N LEU A 222 -89.91 -26.38 10.32
CA LEU A 222 -91.10 -27.23 10.44
C LEU A 222 -91.02 -28.20 11.63
N PHE A 223 -89.83 -28.73 11.94
CA PHE A 223 -89.60 -29.61 13.09
C PHE A 223 -89.78 -28.86 14.43
N LEU A 224 -89.20 -27.66 14.56
CA LEU A 224 -89.34 -26.82 15.76
C LEU A 224 -90.80 -26.40 16.01
N ARG A 225 -91.57 -26.07 14.94
CA ARG A 225 -93.02 -25.79 15.04
C ARG A 225 -93.82 -26.97 15.58
N ARG A 226 -93.41 -28.22 15.27
CA ARG A 226 -94.19 -29.42 15.62
C ARG A 226 -93.87 -29.99 17.00
N PHE A 227 -92.63 -29.86 17.47
CA PHE A 227 -92.19 -30.55 18.70
C PHE A 227 -91.88 -29.64 19.88
N CYS A 228 -91.65 -28.33 19.69
CA CYS A 228 -91.36 -27.39 20.79
C CYS A 228 -91.96 -25.98 20.53
N PRO A 229 -93.29 -25.81 20.61
CA PRO A 229 -93.97 -24.54 20.33
C PRO A 229 -93.64 -23.42 21.33
N CYS A 230 -93.14 -23.76 22.53
CA CYS A 230 -92.87 -22.79 23.59
C CYS A 230 -91.55 -22.01 23.42
N LEU A 231 -90.70 -22.40 22.46
CA LEU A 231 -89.37 -21.83 22.23
C LEU A 231 -89.34 -20.79 21.10
N LEU A 232 -90.50 -20.48 20.50
CA LEU A 232 -90.62 -19.45 19.47
C LEU A 232 -91.11 -18.13 20.10
N PRO A 233 -90.45 -16.98 19.79
CA PRO A 233 -90.95 -15.66 20.13
C PRO A 233 -92.38 -15.46 19.60
N GLN A 234 -93.25 -14.89 20.43
CA GLN A 234 -94.71 -14.83 20.20
C GLN A 234 -95.11 -13.88 19.04
N ASP A 235 -94.14 -13.17 18.50
CA ASP A 235 -94.24 -12.09 17.51
C ASP A 235 -94.22 -12.59 16.05
N GLN A 236 -94.30 -13.91 15.82
CA GLN A 236 -94.34 -14.53 14.48
C GLN A 236 -95.55 -15.46 14.25
N ILE A 237 -96.60 -15.41 15.08
CA ILE A 237 -97.76 -16.34 15.02
C ILE A 237 -98.99 -15.75 14.30
N ILE A 238 -99.00 -14.48 13.88
CA ILE A 238 -100.14 -13.88 13.17
C ILE A 238 -99.74 -13.49 11.75
N ASN A 239 -99.77 -14.47 10.85
CA ASN A 239 -100.32 -14.42 9.49
C ASN A 239 -100.09 -15.74 8.75
#